data_AF-A0A6G8FWT0-F1
#
_entry.id   AF-A0A6G8FWT0-F1
#
_cell.length_a   1.000
_cell.length_b   1.000
_cell.length_c   1.000
_cell.angle_alpha   90.00
_cell.angle_beta   90.00
_cell.angle_gamma   90.00
#
_symmetry.space_group_name_H-M   'P 1'
#
loop_
_entity.id
_entity.type
_entity.pdbx_description
1 polymer ?
#
loop_
_entity_poly.entity_id
_entity_poly.type
_entity_poly.pdbx_seq_one_letter_code
_entity_poly.pdbx_strand_id
1 'polypeptide(L)'
;MSLNIKNERVHALARAAAARTGRSQTSVIEDALEQYLAALDRPEQEEAWRQSLDDILARIDARLTDEDRRALTTDDLYDENGLPV
;
A
#
# COMPACT_ATOMS: atom_id res chain seq x y z
N MET A 1 0.35 -25.85 -19.23
CA MET A 1 1.80 -26.06 -19.00
C MET A 1 1.98 -26.77 -17.66
N SER A 2 2.85 -27.78 -17.56
CA SER A 2 3.06 -28.53 -16.31
C SER A 2 4.23 -27.95 -15.51
N LEU A 3 3.98 -27.49 -14.29
CA LEU A 3 5.00 -27.10 -13.32
C LEU A 3 5.52 -28.35 -12.59
N ASN A 4 6.84 -28.60 -12.63
CA ASN A 4 7.44 -29.73 -11.92
C ASN A 4 8.31 -29.25 -10.74
N ILE A 5 7.84 -29.48 -9.52
CA ILE A 5 8.54 -29.09 -8.29
C ILE A 5 9.22 -30.33 -7.69
N LYS A 6 10.55 -30.40 -7.75
CA LYS A 6 11.34 -31.53 -7.23
C LYS A 6 11.60 -31.47 -5.71
N ASN A 7 11.11 -30.43 -5.04
CA ASN A 7 11.31 -30.24 -3.61
C ASN A 7 10.20 -30.96 -2.82
N GLU A 8 10.57 -31.99 -2.05
CA GLU A 8 9.64 -32.81 -1.27
C GLU A 8 8.82 -32.00 -0.25
N ARG A 9 9.46 -31.02 0.40
CA ARG A 9 8.79 -30.15 1.38
C ARG A 9 7.70 -29.33 0.72
N VAL A 10 7.96 -28.76 -0.46
CA VAL A 10 6.94 -27.99 -1.20
C VAL A 10 5.78 -28.89 -1.61
N HIS A 11 6.07 -30.12 -2.03
CA HIS A 11 5.04 -31.09 -2.37
C HIS A 11 4.16 -31.46 -1.16
N ALA A 12 4.76 -31.63 0.02
CA ALA A 12 4.05 -31.90 1.27
C ALA A 12 3.16 -30.71 1.69
N LEU A 13 3.67 -29.48 1.57
CA LEU A 13 2.91 -28.26 1.85
C LEU A 13 1.71 -28.11 0.91
N ALA A 14 1.92 -28.27 -0.40
CA ALA A 14 0.84 -28.21 -1.39
C ALA A 14 -0.24 -29.26 -1.13
N ARG A 15 0.17 -30.50 -0.82
CA ARG A 15 -0.77 -31.58 -0.46
C ARG A 15 -1.56 -31.26 0.80
N ALA A 16 -0.91 -30.78 1.86
CA ALA A 16 -1.58 -30.42 3.11
C ALA A 16 -2.56 -29.27 2.92
N ALA A 17 -2.18 -28.24 2.16
CA ALA A 17 -3.03 -27.09 1.90
C ALA A 17 -4.24 -27.47 1.03
N ALA A 18 -4.05 -28.29 -0.01
CA ALA A 18 -5.14 -28.88 -0.80
C ALA A 18 -6.11 -29.68 0.07
N ALA A 19 -5.62 -30.55 0.95
CA ALA A 19 -6.45 -31.36 1.84
C ALA A 19 -7.29 -30.50 2.81
N ARG A 20 -6.74 -29.40 3.33
CA ARG A 20 -7.43 -28.50 4.27
C ARG A 20 -8.44 -27.58 3.59
N THR A 21 -8.25 -27.27 2.31
CA THR A 21 -9.09 -26.34 1.56
C THR A 21 -10.09 -27.04 0.63
N GLY A 22 -9.97 -28.36 0.43
CA GLY A 22 -10.78 -29.11 -0.53
C GLY A 22 -10.50 -28.76 -1.98
N ARG A 23 -9.38 -28.08 -2.27
CA ARG A 23 -8.99 -27.63 -3.61
C ARG A 23 -7.87 -28.51 -4.19
N SER A 24 -7.61 -28.37 -5.49
CA SER A 24 -6.46 -29.04 -6.11
C SER A 24 -5.13 -28.42 -5.66
N GLN A 25 -4.05 -29.20 -5.65
CA GLN A 25 -2.71 -28.68 -5.30
C GLN A 25 -2.31 -27.52 -6.22
N THR A 26 -2.64 -27.61 -7.51
CA THR A 26 -2.38 -26.54 -8.49
C THR A 26 -3.13 -25.25 -8.13
N SER A 27 -4.43 -25.34 -7.82
CA SER A 27 -5.23 -24.15 -7.51
C SER A 27 -4.80 -23.47 -6.20
N VAL A 28 -4.33 -24.24 -5.23
CA VAL A 28 -3.79 -23.66 -3.98
C VAL A 28 -2.42 -23.03 -4.18
N ILE A 29 -1.57 -23.62 -5.02
CA ILE A 29 -0.27 -23.02 -5.38
C ILE A 29 -0.49 -21.72 -6.16
N GLU A 30 -1.41 -21.71 -7.12
CA GLU A 30 -1.79 -20.53 -7.90
C GLU A 30 -2.23 -19.39 -6.99
N ASP A 31 -3.21 -19.63 -6.11
CA ASP A 31 -3.73 -18.65 -5.15
C ASP A 31 -2.63 -18.12 -4.20
N ALA A 32 -1.75 -19.00 -3.71
CA ALA A 32 -0.62 -18.58 -2.88
C ALA A 32 0.38 -17.69 -3.63
N LEU A 33 0.63 -17.95 -4.92
CA LEU A 33 1.50 -17.15 -5.75
C LEU A 33 0.86 -15.80 -6.10
N GLU A 34 -0.43 -15.77 -6.41
CA GLU A 34 -1.19 -14.52 -6.64
C GLU A 34 -1.14 -13.62 -5.41
N GLN A 35 -1.40 -14.16 -4.21
CA GLN A 35 -1.30 -13.42 -2.96
C GLN A 35 0.12 -12.91 -2.70
N TYR A 36 1.14 -13.74 -3.00
CA TYR A 36 2.54 -13.35 -2.83
C TYR A 36 2.92 -12.20 -3.78
N LEU A 37 2.54 -12.27 -5.05
CA LEU A 37 2.80 -11.22 -6.04
C LEU A 37 2.07 -9.92 -5.67
N ALA A 38 0.79 -10.00 -5.32
CA ALA A 38 0.01 -8.83 -4.88
C ALA A 38 0.62 -8.14 -3.65
N ALA A 39 1.20 -8.92 -2.72
CA ALA A 39 1.89 -8.37 -1.56
C ALA A 39 3.21 -7.66 -1.93
N LEU A 40 3.90 -8.11 -2.98
CA LEU A 40 5.10 -7.45 -3.51
C LEU A 40 4.77 -6.16 -4.29
N ASP A 41 3.62 -6.12 -4.97
CA ASP A 41 3.19 -4.93 -5.72
C ASP A 41 2.67 -3.80 -4.81
N ARG A 42 2.24 -4.12 -3.58
CA ARG A 42 1.71 -3.14 -2.63
C ARG A 42 2.71 -2.05 -2.21
N PRO A 43 3.97 -2.35 -1.81
CA PRO A 43 4.95 -1.32 -1.48
C PRO A 43 5.28 -0.41 -2.68
N GLU A 44 5.33 -0.94 -3.90
CA GLU A 44 5.54 -0.13 -5.10
C GLU A 44 4.37 0.83 -5.36
N GLN A 45 3.13 0.36 -5.16
CA GLN A 45 1.93 1.20 -5.27
C GLN A 45 1.83 2.24 -4.16
N GLU A 46 2.16 1.89 -2.92
CA GLU A 46 2.20 2.85 -1.80
C GLU A 46 3.25 3.94 -2.04
N GLU A 47 4.42 3.56 -2.53
CA GLU A 47 5.50 4.49 -2.85
C GLU A 47 5.13 5.40 -4.02
N ALA A 48 4.57 4.85 -5.10
CA ALA A 48 4.07 5.64 -6.22
C ALA A 48 2.93 6.59 -5.82
N TRP A 49 2.05 6.15 -4.91
CA TRP A 49 0.98 7.00 -4.37
C TRP A 49 1.54 8.13 -3.49
N ARG A 50 2.52 7.84 -2.62
CA ARG A 50 3.20 8.87 -1.82
C ARG A 50 3.88 9.91 -2.70
N GLN A 51 4.64 9.47 -3.70
CA GLN A 51 5.29 10.37 -4.66
C GLN A 51 4.27 11.24 -5.41
N SER A 52 3.14 10.66 -5.82
CA SER A 52 2.06 11.41 -6.46
C SER A 52 1.44 12.46 -5.52
N LEU A 53 1.25 12.14 -4.23
CA LEU A 53 0.79 13.09 -3.24
C LEU A 53 1.80 14.23 -3.01
N ASP A 54 3.08 13.90 -2.87
CA ASP A 54 4.14 14.88 -2.68
C ASP A 54 4.23 15.83 -3.88
N ASP A 55 4.09 15.32 -5.11
CA ASP A 55 4.03 16.13 -6.33
C ASP A 55 2.83 17.09 -6.35
N ILE A 56 1.66 16.63 -5.89
CA ILE A 56 0.47 17.47 -5.79
C ILE A 56 0.68 18.58 -4.74
N LEU A 57 1.19 18.22 -3.57
CA LEU A 57 1.45 19.18 -2.49
C LEU A 57 2.49 20.22 -2.91
N ALA A 58 3.58 19.81 -3.57
CA ALA A 58 4.59 20.71 -4.10
C ALA A 58 4.01 21.69 -5.13
N ARG A 59 3.10 21.23 -6.00
CA ARG A 59 2.41 22.11 -6.96
C ARG A 59 1.45 23.09 -6.31
N ILE A 60 0.83 22.72 -5.20
CA ILE A 60 -0.01 23.64 -4.42
C ILE A 60 0.87 24.69 -3.78
N ASP A 61 1.93 24.27 -3.07
CA ASP A 61 2.83 25.19 -2.37
C ASP A 61 3.51 26.19 -3.32
N ALA A 62 3.91 25.74 -4.52
CA ALA A 62 4.48 26.60 -5.54
C ALA A 62 3.51 27.65 -6.11
N ARG A 63 2.20 27.46 -5.96
CA ARG A 63 1.16 28.41 -6.42
C ARG A 63 0.67 29.34 -5.32
N LEU A 64 0.88 28.99 -4.06
CA LEU A 64 0.50 29.82 -2.93
C LEU A 64 1.43 31.02 -2.82
N THR A 65 0.86 32.21 -2.78
CA THR A 65 1.59 33.42 -2.43
C THR A 65 1.80 33.52 -0.92
N ASP A 66 2.70 34.40 -0.48
CA ASP A 66 2.89 34.67 0.96
C ASP A 66 1.62 35.27 1.62
N GLU A 67 0.74 35.88 0.84
CA GLU A 67 -0.57 36.35 1.30
C GLU A 67 -1.53 35.17 1.47
N ASP A 68 -1.61 34.26 0.51
CA ASP A 68 -2.43 33.04 0.62
C ASP A 68 -1.99 32.17 1.80
N ARG A 69 -0.68 32.01 2.03
CA ARG A 69 -0.17 31.25 3.18
C ARG A 69 -0.56 31.89 4.50
N ARG A 70 -0.52 33.23 4.60
CA ARG A 70 -0.96 33.97 5.79
C ARG A 70 -2.46 33.84 6.01
N ALA A 71 -3.28 33.87 4.96
CA ALA A 71 -4.73 33.68 5.08
C ALA A 71 -5.14 32.25 5.49
N LEU A 72 -4.24 31.27 5.32
CA LEU A 72 -4.45 29.89 5.75
C LEU A 72 -3.98 29.62 7.19
N THR A 73 -3.31 30.57 7.85
CA THR A 73 -2.95 30.41 9.26
C THR A 73 -4.17 30.60 10.15
N THR A 74 -4.12 29.97 11.31
CA THR A 74 -5.18 30.08 12.34
C THR A 74 -4.69 30.89 13.55
N ASP A 75 -3.48 31.44 13.47
CA ASP A 75 -2.81 32.16 14.56
C ASP A 75 -3.61 33.37 15.03
N ASP A 76 -4.40 33.95 14.13
CA ASP A 76 -5.25 35.12 14.38
C ASP A 76 -6.58 34.77 15.06
N LEU A 77 -6.93 33.46 15.09
CA LEU A 77 -8.22 32.94 15.58
C LEU A 77 -8.13 32.41 17.01
N TYR A 78 -6.92 32.29 17.58
CA TYR A 78 -6.71 31.83 18.94
C TYR A 78 -5.76 32.77 19.69
N ASP A 79 -6.02 33.00 20.98
CA ASP A 79 -5.15 33.77 21.87
C ASP A 79 -3.86 33.00 22.23
N GLU A 80 -2.98 33.65 23.00
CA GLU A 80 -1.72 33.05 23.47
C GLU A 80 -1.90 31.78 24.33
N ASN A 81 -3.11 31.52 24.84
CA ASN A 81 -3.47 30.33 25.61
C ASN A 81 -4.17 29.27 24.73
N GLY A 82 -4.35 29.52 23.43
CA GLY A 82 -5.03 28.64 22.49
C GLY A 82 -6.56 28.70 22.56
N LEU A 83 -7.14 29.74 23.16
CA LEU A 83 -8.59 29.95 23.22
C LEU A 83 -9.07 30.80 22.05
N PRO A 84 -10.25 30.54 21.46
CA PRO A 84 -10.79 31.39 20.41
C PRO A 84 -10.94 32.84 20.86
N VAL A 85 -10.45 33.79 20.06
CA VAL A 85 -10.61 35.24 20.28
C VAL A 85 -11.96 35.78 19.83
#